data_AF-A0A2E1V674-F1
#
_entry.id   AF-A0A2E1V674-F1
#
_cell.length_a   1.000
_cell.length_b   1.000
_cell.length_c   1.000
_cell.angle_alpha   90.00
_cell.angle_beta   90.00
_cell.angle_gamma   90.00
#
_symmetry.space_group_name_H-M   'P 1'
#
loop_
_entity.id
_entity.type
_entity.pdbx_description
1 polymer ?
#
loop_
_entity_poly.entity_id
_entity_poly.type
_entity_poly.pdbx_seq_one_letter_code
_entity_poly.pdbx_strand_id
1 'polypeptide(L)'
;MMKPLTLLLLTLFVGMILGAAITGRVVQSRLAKYNNFLSEAGFTQIMMDVIEPESEGQRAKLLPILEETGQHIQETKANARTDILLHYRELEAELLPILSEEQKNRLQSWREKLRVRLDEHPKPENR
;
A
#
# COMPACT_ATOMS: atom_id res chain seq x y z
N MET A 1 48.04 -12.75 -0.58
CA MET A 1 46.96 -13.44 0.14
C MET A 1 45.58 -12.75 0.07
N MET A 2 45.45 -11.50 -0.41
CA MET A 2 44.16 -10.75 -0.41
C MET A 2 43.21 -11.06 -1.58
N LYS A 3 43.73 -11.57 -2.70
CA LYS A 3 42.96 -11.87 -3.94
C LYS A 3 41.70 -12.75 -3.74
N PRO A 4 41.74 -13.86 -2.96
CA PRO A 4 40.54 -14.68 -2.75
C PRO A 4 39.48 -13.98 -1.89
N LEU A 5 39.89 -13.15 -0.92
CA LEU A 5 38.96 -12.42 -0.07
C LEU A 5 38.22 -11.33 -0.86
N THR A 6 38.91 -10.63 -1.77
CA THR A 6 38.29 -9.65 -2.66
C THR A 6 37.27 -10.31 -3.59
N LEU A 7 37.61 -11.48 -4.14
CA LEU A 7 36.69 -12.23 -5.00
C LEU A 7 35.43 -12.66 -4.24
N LEU A 8 35.61 -13.16 -3.01
CA LEU A 8 34.52 -13.55 -2.13
C LEU A 8 33.59 -12.37 -1.83
N LEU A 9 34.15 -11.22 -1.42
CA LEU A 9 33.38 -10.01 -1.15
C LEU A 9 32.61 -9.52 -2.38
N LEU A 10 33.24 -9.57 -3.56
CA LEU A 10 32.59 -9.19 -4.81
C LEU A 10 31.40 -10.11 -5.13
N THR A 11 31.58 -11.43 -5.01
CA THR A 11 30.49 -12.39 -5.24
C THR A 11 29.36 -12.24 -4.23
N LEU A 12 29.69 -11.98 -2.96
CA LEU A 12 28.69 -11.73 -1.92
C LEU A 12 27.90 -10.44 -2.20
N PHE A 13 28.59 -9.39 -2.64
CA PHE A 13 27.96 -8.12 -2.98
C PHE A 13 27.00 -8.27 -4.17
N VAL A 14 27.41 -9.01 -5.21
CA VAL A 14 26.54 -9.32 -6.35
C VAL A 14 25.33 -10.14 -5.92
N GLY A 15 25.52 -11.16 -5.08
CA GLY A 15 24.42 -11.97 -4.53
C GLY A 15 23.44 -11.14 -3.70
N MET A 16 23.94 -10.19 -2.91
CA MET A 16 23.12 -9.29 -2.10
C MET A 16 22.28 -8.35 -2.96
N ILE A 17 22.87 -7.75 -4.00
CA ILE A 17 22.14 -6.90 -4.95
C ILE A 17 21.03 -7.69 -5.65
N LEU A 18 21.35 -8.90 -6.13
CA LEU A 18 20.36 -9.75 -6.80
C LEU A 18 19.23 -10.15 -5.84
N GLY A 19 19.56 -10.56 -4.61
CA GLY A 19 18.58 -10.89 -3.58
C GLY A 19 17.66 -9.71 -3.24
N ALA A 20 18.23 -8.52 -3.06
CA ALA A 20 17.47 -7.30 -2.81
C ALA A 20 16.55 -6.93 -3.99
N ALA A 21 17.05 -7.01 -5.23
CA ALA A 21 16.28 -6.70 -6.43
C ALA A 21 15.10 -7.67 -6.62
N ILE A 22 15.31 -8.97 -6.43
CA ILE A 22 14.25 -9.98 -6.50
C ILE A 22 13.19 -9.71 -5.42
N THR A 23 13.63 -9.48 -4.18
CA THR A 23 12.73 -9.21 -3.06
C THR A 23 11.90 -7.94 -3.30
N GLY A 24 12.56 -6.86 -3.73
CA GLY A 24 11.89 -5.61 -4.07
C GLY A 24 10.83 -5.80 -5.15
N ARG A 25 11.15 -6.53 -6.22
CA ARG A 25 10.20 -6.80 -7.31
C ARG A 25 9.01 -7.66 -6.84
N VAL A 26 9.25 -8.68 -6.01
CA VAL A 26 8.16 -9.50 -5.44
C VAL A 26 7.26 -8.65 -4.55
N VAL A 27 7.82 -7.86 -3.65
CA VAL A 27 7.05 -6.98 -2.76
C VAL A 27 6.22 -5.96 -3.55
N GLN A 28 6.81 -5.31 -4.55
CA GLN A 28 6.09 -4.38 -5.43
C GLN A 28 4.93 -5.06 -6.16
N SER A 29 5.14 -6.28 -6.68
CA SER A 29 4.07 -7.01 -7.37
C SER A 29 2.90 -7.38 -6.45
N ARG A 30 3.18 -7.74 -5.19
CA ARG A 30 2.15 -8.03 -4.19
C ARG A 30 1.38 -6.78 -3.79
N LEU A 31 2.08 -5.66 -3.59
CA LEU A 31 1.46 -4.36 -3.31
C LEU A 31 0.57 -3.89 -4.47
N ALA A 32 1.02 -4.07 -5.71
CA ALA A 32 0.22 -3.72 -6.89
C ALA A 32 -1.07 -4.55 -6.96
N LYS A 33 -1.00 -5.86 -6.71
CA LYS A 33 -2.18 -6.73 -6.65
C LYS A 33 -3.15 -6.32 -5.54
N TYR A 34 -2.63 -6.03 -4.35
CA TYR A 34 -3.43 -5.55 -3.22
C TYR A 34 -4.11 -4.20 -3.53
N ASN A 35 -3.36 -3.25 -4.10
CA ASN A 35 -3.90 -1.96 -4.49
C ASN A 35 -4.98 -2.08 -5.58
N ASN A 36 -4.80 -3.01 -6.53
CA ASN A 36 -5.80 -3.31 -7.54
C ASN A 36 -7.07 -3.87 -6.91
N PHE A 37 -6.96 -4.83 -5.98
CA PHE A 37 -8.11 -5.37 -5.26
C PHE A 37 -8.87 -4.31 -4.46
N LEU A 38 -8.19 -3.31 -3.90
CA LEU A 38 -8.83 -2.21 -3.18
C LEU A 38 -9.45 -1.13 -4.09
N SER A 39 -9.39 -1.29 -5.41
CA SER A 39 -10.11 -0.42 -6.35
C SER A 39 -11.43 -1.08 -6.73
N GLU A 40 -12.44 -0.28 -7.05
CA GLU A 40 -13.74 -0.78 -7.52
C GLU A 40 -13.58 -1.77 -8.69
N ALA A 41 -12.94 -1.32 -9.78
CA ALA A 41 -12.78 -2.12 -10.98
C ALA A 41 -11.95 -3.39 -10.75
N GLY A 42 -10.88 -3.29 -9.94
CA GLY A 42 -10.03 -4.44 -9.65
C GLY A 42 -10.70 -5.45 -8.72
N PHE A 43 -11.51 -5.00 -7.75
CA PHE A 43 -12.35 -5.88 -6.94
C PHE A 43 -13.35 -6.65 -7.81
N THR A 44 -14.12 -5.93 -8.61
CA THR A 44 -15.15 -6.51 -9.49
C THR A 44 -14.54 -7.52 -10.44
N GLN A 45 -13.43 -7.19 -11.11
CA GLN A 45 -12.76 -8.11 -12.02
C GLN A 45 -12.29 -9.39 -11.31
N ILE A 46 -11.60 -9.26 -10.17
CA ILE A 46 -11.10 -10.42 -9.42
C ILE A 46 -12.26 -11.30 -8.95
N MET A 47 -13.36 -10.72 -8.49
CA MET A 47 -14.53 -11.50 -8.07
C MET A 47 -15.24 -12.18 -9.24
N MET A 48 -15.32 -11.52 -10.40
CA MET A 48 -15.83 -12.17 -11.61
C MET A 48 -14.95 -13.33 -12.07
N ASP A 49 -13.63 -13.19 -11.97
CA ASP A 49 -12.67 -14.25 -12.29
C ASP A 49 -12.71 -15.40 -11.27
N VAL A 50 -13.06 -15.15 -10.01
CA VAL A 50 -13.19 -16.18 -8.97
C VAL A 50 -14.53 -16.91 -9.04
N ILE A 51 -15.61 -16.17 -9.29
CA ILE A 51 -16.97 -16.73 -9.35
C ILE A 51 -17.19 -17.48 -10.65
N GLU A 52 -16.54 -17.06 -11.75
CA GLU A 52 -16.67 -17.63 -13.09
C GLU A 52 -18.14 -17.86 -13.50
N PRO A 53 -18.92 -16.79 -13.78
CA PRO A 53 -20.34 -16.91 -14.06
C PRO A 53 -20.62 -17.88 -15.22
N GLU A 54 -21.51 -18.83 -15.01
CA GLU A 54 -21.83 -19.89 -15.98
C GLU A 54 -22.71 -19.39 -17.15
N SER A 55 -23.31 -18.19 -17.00
CA SER A 55 -24.15 -17.58 -18.03
C SER A 55 -24.09 -16.06 -18.01
N GLU A 56 -24.35 -15.43 -19.16
CA GLU A 56 -24.49 -13.98 -19.27
C GLU A 56 -25.61 -13.42 -18.37
N GLY A 57 -26.69 -14.18 -18.16
CA GLY A 57 -27.77 -13.79 -17.26
C GLY A 57 -27.34 -13.77 -15.79
N GLN A 58 -26.45 -14.66 -15.37
CA GLN A 58 -25.87 -14.65 -14.03
C GLN A 58 -24.85 -13.52 -13.88
N ARG A 59 -24.00 -13.33 -14.89
CA ARG A 59 -23.03 -12.22 -14.98
C ARG A 59 -23.72 -10.87 -14.83
N ALA A 60 -24.81 -10.63 -15.54
CA ALA A 60 -25.57 -9.38 -15.49
C ALA A 60 -26.19 -9.10 -14.10
N LYS A 61 -26.47 -10.14 -13.30
CA LYS A 61 -26.98 -9.99 -11.93
C LYS A 61 -25.87 -9.79 -10.90
N LEU A 62 -24.71 -10.41 -11.10
CA LEU A 62 -23.56 -10.29 -10.20
C LEU A 62 -22.87 -8.93 -10.34
N LEU A 63 -22.75 -8.42 -11.57
CA LEU A 63 -22.01 -7.20 -11.86
C LEU A 63 -22.41 -6.01 -10.95
N PRO A 64 -23.69 -5.61 -10.83
CA PRO A 64 -24.05 -4.47 -9.98
C PRO A 64 -23.77 -4.69 -8.49
N ILE A 65 -23.87 -5.93 -8.00
CA ILE A 65 -23.59 -6.28 -6.58
C ILE A 65 -22.09 -6.12 -6.29
N LEU A 66 -21.26 -6.57 -7.23
CA LEU A 66 -19.81 -6.49 -7.11
C LEU A 66 -19.30 -5.05 -7.26
N GLU A 67 -19.89 -4.27 -8.18
CA GLU A 67 -19.60 -2.84 -8.34
C GLU A 67 -19.94 -2.05 -7.08
N GLU A 68 -21.13 -2.23 -6.50
CA GLU A 68 -21.53 -1.57 -5.24
C GLU A 68 -20.54 -1.89 -4.10
N THR A 69 -20.15 -3.16 -3.98
CA THR A 69 -19.17 -3.57 -2.97
C THR A 69 -17.79 -2.98 -3.26
N GLY A 70 -17.38 -2.95 -4.53
CA GLY A 70 -16.13 -2.34 -4.98
C GLY A 70 -16.06 -0.85 -4.65
N GLN A 71 -17.16 -0.12 -4.84
CA GLN A 71 -17.28 1.29 -4.44
C GLN A 71 -17.12 1.44 -2.94
N HIS A 72 -17.82 0.64 -2.14
CA HIS A 72 -17.71 0.69 -0.68
C HIS A 72 -16.29 0.40 -0.19
N ILE A 73 -15.57 -0.54 -0.81
CA ILE A 73 -14.16 -0.84 -0.49
C ILE A 73 -13.28 0.38 -0.80
N GLN A 74 -13.47 1.00 -1.97
CA GLN A 74 -12.73 2.18 -2.38
C GLN A 74 -12.98 3.37 -1.45
N GLU A 75 -14.23 3.61 -1.05
CA GLU A 75 -14.60 4.63 -0.07
C GLU A 75 -14.02 4.32 1.31
N THR A 76 -14.08 3.08 1.77
CA THR A 76 -13.48 2.65 3.04
C THR A 76 -11.98 2.92 3.04
N LYS A 77 -11.28 2.61 1.95
CA LYS A 77 -9.86 2.93 1.78
C LYS A 77 -9.60 4.44 1.87
N ALA A 78 -10.43 5.24 1.22
CA ALA A 78 -10.31 6.70 1.24
C ALA A 78 -10.55 7.27 2.65
N ASN A 79 -11.53 6.75 3.37
CA ASN A 79 -11.88 7.18 4.73
C ASN A 79 -10.82 6.74 5.75
N ALA A 80 -10.31 5.51 5.65
CA ALA A 80 -9.26 5.00 6.53
C ALA A 80 -8.02 5.92 6.57
N ARG A 81 -7.67 6.58 5.45
CA ARG A 81 -6.60 7.58 5.42
C ARG A 81 -6.90 8.76 6.34
N THR A 82 -8.11 9.31 6.26
CA THR A 82 -8.56 10.42 7.09
C THR A 82 -8.55 10.01 8.56
N ASP A 83 -9.05 8.82 8.85
CA ASP A 83 -9.12 8.29 10.22
C ASP A 83 -7.72 8.12 10.80
N ILE A 84 -6.77 7.53 10.07
CA ILE A 84 -5.38 7.38 10.53
C ILE A 84 -4.75 8.73 10.87
N LEU A 85 -4.97 9.76 10.03
CA LEU A 85 -4.44 11.09 10.28
C LEU A 85 -5.10 11.76 11.48
N LEU A 86 -6.40 11.52 11.70
CA LEU A 86 -7.13 12.05 12.85
C LEU A 86 -6.63 11.44 14.16
N HIS A 87 -6.60 10.12 14.26
CA HIS A 87 -6.11 9.39 15.43
C HIS A 87 -4.65 9.77 15.75
N TYR A 88 -3.84 9.99 14.72
CA TYR A 88 -2.47 10.46 14.93
C TYR A 88 -2.40 11.87 15.51
N ARG A 89 -3.27 12.80 15.11
CA ARG A 89 -3.32 14.15 15.69
C ARG A 89 -3.73 14.13 17.15
N GLU A 90 -4.66 13.24 17.52
CA GLU A 90 -5.07 13.04 18.91
C GLU A 90 -3.88 12.54 19.74
N LEU A 91 -3.18 11.51 19.26
CA LEU A 91 -1.95 11.03 19.87
C LEU A 91 -0.88 12.13 19.97
N GLU A 92 -0.70 12.94 18.93
CA GLU A 92 0.24 14.07 18.93
C GLU A 92 -0.11 15.08 20.03
N ALA A 93 -1.38 15.44 20.19
CA ALA A 93 -1.84 16.36 21.22
C ALA A 93 -1.58 15.83 22.65
N GLU A 94 -1.71 14.52 22.86
CA GLU A 94 -1.42 13.88 24.15
C GLU A 94 0.08 13.79 24.45
N LEU A 95 0.92 13.57 23.42
CA LEU A 95 2.36 13.39 23.59
C LEU A 95 3.11 14.74 23.69
N LEU A 96 2.68 15.77 22.96
CA LEU A 96 3.36 17.07 22.88
C LEU A 96 3.76 17.68 24.25
N PRO A 97 2.94 17.62 25.31
CA PRO A 97 3.30 18.17 26.63
C PRO A 97 4.44 17.43 27.33
N ILE A 98 4.69 16.16 26.97
CA ILE A 98 5.64 15.26 27.65
C ILE A 98 6.98 15.20 26.89
N LEU A 99 6.98 15.57 25.61
CA LEU A 99 8.15 15.47 24.73
C LEU A 99 9.08 16.68 24.85
N SER A 100 10.38 16.43 24.70
CA SER A 100 11.39 17.47 24.50
C SER A 100 11.27 18.11 23.12
N GLU A 101 11.82 19.31 22.93
CA GLU A 101 11.81 20.00 21.62
C GLU A 101 12.47 19.17 20.51
N GLU A 102 13.53 18.42 20.82
CA GLU A 102 14.17 17.52 19.85
C GLU A 102 13.22 16.37 19.43
N GLN A 103 12.48 15.82 20.38
CA GLN A 103 11.50 14.77 20.10
C GLN A 103 10.31 15.29 19.30
N LYS A 104 9.86 16.52 19.57
CA LYS A 104 8.81 17.20 18.78
C LYS A 104 9.22 17.38 17.32
N ASN A 105 10.44 17.85 17.08
CA ASN A 105 10.96 18.03 15.71
C ASN A 105 11.08 16.71 14.94
N ARG A 106 11.49 15.63 15.62
CA ARG A 106 11.50 14.28 15.05
C ARG A 106 10.09 13.78 14.71
N LEU A 107 9.13 14.03 15.59
CA LEU A 107 7.73 13.64 15.42
C LEU A 107 7.09 14.36 14.22
N GLN A 108 7.33 15.67 14.09
CA GLN A 108 6.86 16.47 12.96
C GLN A 108 7.45 16.01 11.62
N SER A 109 8.75 15.72 11.60
CA SER A 109 9.44 15.23 10.39
C SER A 109 8.91 13.87 9.93
N TRP A 110 8.53 13.01 10.87
CA TRP A 110 7.90 11.72 10.57
C TRP A 110 6.47 11.91 10.03
N ARG A 111 5.68 12.82 10.61
CA ARG A 111 4.31 13.14 10.17
C ARG A 111 4.28 13.60 8.72
N GLU A 112 5.20 14.46 8.31
CA GLU A 112 5.25 14.94 6.92
C GLU A 112 5.53 13.79 5.93
N LYS A 113 6.43 12.88 6.29
CA LYS A 113 6.69 11.67 5.49
C LYS A 113 5.49 10.74 5.44
N LEU A 114 4.74 10.59 6.53
CA LEU A 114 3.50 9.81 6.56
C LEU A 114 2.45 10.42 5.62
N ARG A 115 2.26 11.75 5.66
CA ARG A 115 1.34 12.46 4.78
C ARG A 115 1.69 12.22 3.31
N VAL A 116 2.94 12.44 2.91
CA VAL A 116 3.39 12.23 1.52
C VAL A 116 3.13 10.79 1.06
N ARG A 117 3.41 9.78 1.90
CA ARG A 117 3.15 8.36 1.55
C ARG A 117 1.67 8.04 1.39
N LEU A 118 0.80 8.70 2.18
CA LEU A 118 -0.65 8.59 2.06
C LEU A 118 -1.20 9.39 0.87
N ASP A 119 -0.46 10.41 0.40
CA ASP A 119 -0.79 11.26 -0.74
C ASP A 119 -0.33 10.67 -2.09
N GLU A 120 0.81 9.96 -2.13
CA GLU A 120 1.38 9.33 -3.34
C GLU A 120 0.52 8.19 -3.93
N HIS A 121 -0.53 7.76 -3.24
CA HIS A 121 -1.57 6.88 -3.77
C HIS A 121 -2.84 7.70 -4.04
N PRO A 122 -2.96 8.34 -5.21
CA PRO A 122 -4.05 9.27 -5.49
C PRO A 122 -5.40 8.57 -5.51
N LYS A 123 -6.44 9.31 -5.07
CA LYS A 123 -7.85 8.99 -5.37
C LYS A 123 -7.98 8.70 -6.88
N PRO A 124 -8.71 7.65 -7.29
CA PRO A 124 -9.23 7.62 -8.65
C PRO A 124 -10.04 8.90 -8.84
N GLU A 125 -9.61 9.73 -9.79
CA GLU A 125 -10.37 10.88 -10.24
C GLU A 125 -11.62 10.34 -10.93
N ASN A 126 -12.77 10.47 -10.28
CA ASN A 126 -14.06 10.11 -10.87
C ASN A 126 -14.21 10.85 -12.20
N ARG A 127 -14.23 10.12 -13.32
CA ARG A 127 -14.66 10.60 -14.64
C ARG A 127 -16.02 10.04 -14.95
#